data_AF-A0A7C5KC90-F1
#
_entry.id   AF-A0A7C5KC90-F1
#
_cell.length_a   1.000
_cell.length_b   1.000
_cell.length_c   1.000
_cell.angle_alpha   90.00
_cell.angle_beta   90.00
_cell.angle_gamma   90.00
#
_symmetry.space_group_name_H-M   'P 1'
#
loop_
_entity.id
_entity.type
_entity.pdbx_description
1 polymer ?
#
loop_
_entity_poly.entity_id
_entity_poly.type
_entity_poly.pdbx_seq_one_letter_code
_entity_poly.pdbx_strand_id
1 'polypeptide(L)' 'MVKKFYTFLFVFLSFVCVFIFVSGCSSNAIKKSNLTISAAASLTESLNKIVGSFEKEHPNIKINVNYGASGALR' A
#
# COMPACT_ATOMS: atom_id res chain seq x y z
N MET A 1 19.50 -23.68 45.37
CA MET A 1 19.80 -23.68 43.92
C MET A 1 18.61 -23.29 43.04
N VAL A 2 17.40 -23.77 43.32
CA VAL A 2 16.20 -23.58 42.46
C VAL A 2 15.79 -22.12 42.25
N LYS A 3 15.88 -21.27 43.28
CA LYS A 3 15.51 -19.84 43.19
C LYS A 3 16.36 -19.06 42.16
N LYS A 4 17.65 -19.37 42.09
CA LYS A 4 18.62 -18.72 41.19
C LYS A 4 18.42 -19.16 39.74
N PHE A 5 17.94 -20.38 39.54
CA PHE A 5 17.53 -20.92 38.25
C PHE A 5 16.27 -20.21 37.70
N TYR A 6 15.25 -20.00 38.55
CA TYR A 6 14.05 -19.24 38.15
C TYR A 6 14.33 -17.77 37.85
N THR A 7 15.21 -17.12 38.60
CA THR A 7 15.64 -15.74 38.28
C THR A 7 16.32 -15.67 36.93
N PHE A 8 17.18 -16.64 36.60
CA PHE A 8 17.87 -16.70 35.31
C PHE A 8 16.89 -16.96 34.15
N LEU A 9 15.92 -17.87 34.36
CA LEU A 9 14.86 -18.17 33.40
C LEU A 9 13.94 -16.97 33.15
N PHE A 10 13.62 -16.20 34.19
CA PHE A 10 12.78 -15.00 34.09
C PHE A 10 13.49 -13.87 33.34
N VAL A 11 14.79 -13.66 33.59
CA VAL A 11 15.59 -12.66 32.87
C VAL A 11 15.73 -13.04 31.40
N PHE A 12 15.92 -14.32 31.09
CA PHE A 12 15.99 -14.81 29.72
C PHE A 12 14.66 -14.62 28.97
N LEU A 13 13.53 -14.94 29.62
CA LEU A 13 12.19 -14.74 29.05
C LEU A 13 11.88 -13.26 28.79
N SER A 14 12.30 -12.37 29.70
CA SER A 14 12.15 -10.93 29.54
C SER A 14 12.97 -10.39 28.37
N PHE A 15 14.19 -10.90 28.17
CA PHE A 15 15.05 -10.51 27.04
C PHE A 15 14.46 -10.93 25.69
N VAL A 16 13.89 -12.14 25.60
CA VAL A 16 13.19 -12.62 24.40
C VAL A 16 11.96 -11.77 24.09
N CYS A 17 11.19 -11.35 25.11
CA CYS A 17 10.05 -10.46 24.91
C CYS A 17 10.46 -9.11 24.31
N VAL A 18 11.57 -8.50 24.75
CA VAL A 18 12.06 -7.22 24.22
C VAL A 18 12.44 -7.31 22.74
N PHE A 19 13.01 -8.44 22.29
CA PHE A 19 13.34 -8.67 20.88
C PHE A 19 12.12 -8.81 19.97
N ILE A 20 10.96 -9.21 20.51
CA ILE A 20 9.72 -9.30 19.72
C ILE A 20 9.15 -7.90 19.43
N PHE A 21 9.34 -6.94 20.32
CA PHE A 21 8.81 -5.57 20.15
C PHE A 21 9.60 -4.71 19.15
N VAL A 22 10.84 -5.06 18.81
CA VAL A 22 11.69 -4.22 17.93
C VAL A 22 11.51 -4.49 16.43
N SER A 23 10.80 -5.54 16.04
CA SER A 23 10.65 -5.94 14.62
C SER A 23 9.55 -5.18 13.84
N GLY A 24 9.06 -4.06 14.38
CA GLY A 24 7.81 -3.43 13.96
C GLY A 24 7.95 -2.01 13.41
N CYS A 25 8.83 -1.72 12.45
CA CYS A 25 8.65 -0.56 11.57
C CYS A 25 9.56 -0.60 10.34
N SER A 26 9.06 -1.10 9.22
CA SER A 26 9.52 -0.66 7.89
C SER A 26 8.50 -1.06 6.83
N SER A 27 7.62 -0.14 6.48
CA SER A 27 6.88 -0.21 5.22
C SER A 27 6.79 1.18 4.60
N ASN A 28 7.93 1.67 4.11
CA ASN A 28 7.94 2.54 2.93
C ASN A 28 7.59 1.70 1.69
N ALA A 29 6.49 0.93 1.77
CA ALA A 29 5.94 0.26 0.62
C ALA A 29 5.42 1.38 -0.28
N ILE A 30 6.13 1.61 -1.38
CA ILE A 30 5.65 2.41 -2.50
C ILE A 30 4.34 1.76 -2.93
N LYS A 31 3.22 2.27 -2.41
CA LYS A 31 1.90 1.67 -2.62
C LYS A 31 1.57 1.89 -4.07
N LYS A 32 1.68 0.84 -4.88
CA LYS A 32 1.14 0.84 -6.23
C LYS A 32 -0.37 1.04 -6.12
N SER A 33 -0.84 2.24 -6.43
CA SER A 33 -2.26 2.59 -6.33
C SER A 33 -2.91 2.43 -7.69
N ASN A 34 -4.10 1.85 -7.71
CA ASN A 34 -4.93 1.77 -8.90
C ASN A 34 -6.00 2.85 -8.80
N LEU A 35 -6.08 3.73 -9.81
CA LEU A 35 -7.07 4.79 -9.89
C LEU A 35 -8.03 4.49 -11.03
N THR A 36 -9.32 4.34 -10.72
CA THR A 36 -10.35 4.11 -11.74
C THR A 36 -11.07 5.41 -12.05
N ILE A 37 -11.19 5.76 -13.33
CA ILE A 37 -11.88 6.97 -13.81
C ILE A 37 -13.04 6.54 -14.69
N SER A 38 -14.27 6.87 -14.31
CA SER A 38 -15.46 6.67 -15.14
C SER A 38 -15.73 7.93 -15.93
N ALA A 39 -15.74 7.85 -17.26
CA ALA A 39 -15.86 9.03 -18.12
C ALA A 39 -16.76 8.80 -19.33
N ALA A 40 -17.31 9.89 -19.87
CA ALA A 40 -18.07 9.84 -21.10
C ALA A 40 -17.19 9.39 -22.28
N ALA A 41 -17.71 8.54 -23.15
CA ALA A 41 -16.99 8.05 -24.33
C ALA A 41 -16.57 9.18 -25.30
N SER A 42 -17.22 10.34 -25.25
CA SER A 42 -16.81 11.52 -26.04
C SER A 42 -15.45 12.09 -25.62
N LEU A 43 -14.94 11.77 -24.43
CA LEU A 43 -13.70 12.30 -23.88
C LEU A 43 -12.50 11.36 -24.05
N THR A 44 -12.66 10.23 -24.74
CA THR A 44 -11.64 9.16 -24.82
C THR A 44 -10.29 9.64 -25.34
N GLU A 45 -10.25 10.41 -26.43
CA GLU A 45 -8.97 10.85 -27.00
C GLU A 45 -8.22 11.80 -26.04
N SER A 46 -8.92 12.76 -25.47
CA SER A 46 -8.35 13.73 -24.53
C SER A 46 -7.87 13.06 -23.24
N LEU A 47 -8.67 12.16 -22.67
CA LEU A 47 -8.31 11.44 -21.44
C LEU A 47 -7.13 10.50 -21.65
N ASN A 48 -7.05 9.78 -22.78
CA ASN A 48 -5.91 8.90 -23.05
C ASN A 48 -4.58 9.68 -23.11
N LYS A 49 -4.56 10.90 -23.66
CA LYS A 49 -3.37 11.78 -23.65
C LYS A 49 -2.97 12.19 -22.23
N ILE A 50 -3.95 12.54 -21.40
CA ILE A 50 -3.73 12.92 -20.00
C ILE A 50 -3.21 11.74 -19.19
N VAL A 51 -3.85 10.57 -19.31
CA VAL A 51 -3.46 9.33 -18.62
C VAL A 51 -2.02 8.95 -18.97
N GLY A 52 -1.67 8.96 -20.26
CA GLY A 52 -0.31 8.63 -20.68
C GLY A 52 0.75 9.62 -20.18
N SER A 53 0.39 10.88 -19.93
CA SER A 53 1.29 11.87 -19.34
C SER A 53 1.41 11.68 -17.82
N PHE A 54 0.29 11.41 -17.15
CA PHE A 54 0.23 11.18 -15.72
C PHE A 54 0.98 9.91 -15.29
N GLU A 55 0.83 8.80 -16.01
CA GLU A 55 1.52 7.54 -15.69
C GLU A 55 3.04 7.63 -15.89
N LYS A 56 3.51 8.52 -16.79
CA LYS A 56 4.95 8.81 -16.95
C LYS A 56 5.51 9.56 -15.75
N GLU A 57 4.75 10.52 -15.21
CA GLU A 57 5.15 11.32 -14.05
C GLU A 57 4.98 10.54 -12.73
N HIS A 58 4.00 9.64 -12.68
CA HIS A 58 3.66 8.81 -11.52
C HIS A 58 3.70 7.31 -11.87
N PRO A 59 4.89 6.70 -12.04
CA PRO A 59 5.03 5.29 -12.42
C PRO A 59 4.48 4.30 -11.39
N ASN A 60 4.16 4.77 -10.19
CA ASN A 60 3.58 3.99 -9.10
C ASN A 60 2.04 4.01 -9.11
N ILE A 61 1.41 4.75 -10.02
CA ILE A 61 -0.05 4.86 -10.10
C ILE A 61 -0.48 4.31 -11.45
N LYS A 62 -1.38 3.33 -11.43
CA LYS A 62 -1.98 2.78 -12.65
C LYS A 62 -3.38 3.35 -12.82
N ILE A 63 -3.69 3.94 -13.97
CA ILE A 63 -5.02 4.47 -14.25
C ILE A 63 -5.82 3.47 -15.09
N ASN A 64 -7.05 3.18 -14.65
CA ASN A 64 -8.01 2.38 -15.41
C ASN A 64 -9.22 3.25 -15.78
N VAL A 65 -9.42 3.52 -17.07
CA VAL A 65 -10.54 4.36 -17.51
C VAL A 65 -11.69 3.49 -18.00
N ASN A 66 -12.88 3.68 -17.41
CA ASN A 66 -14.11 3.05 -17.84
C ASN A 66 -14.94 4.08 -18.64
N TYR A 67 -14.91 3.97 -19.96
CA TYR A 67 -15.67 4.83 -20.86
C TYR A 67 -17.11 4.32 -21.04
N GLY A 68 -18.10 5.20 -20.93
CA GLY A 68 -19.50 4.86 -21.13
C GLY A 68 -20.32 6.01 -21.74
N ALA A 69 -21.58 5.73 -22.08
CA ALA A 69 -22.53 6.81 -22.38
C ALA A 69 -22.78 7.62 -21.10
N SER A 70 -22.87 8.96 -21.16
CA SER A 70 -23.01 9.80 -19.96
C SER A 70 -24.21 9.44 -19.06
N GLY A 71 -25.23 8.74 -19.60
CA GLY A 71 -26.38 8.23 -18.84
C GLY A 71 -26.17 6.87 -18.14
N ALA A 72 -25.07 6.17 -18.42
CA ALA A 72 -24.72 4.87 -17.84
C ALA A 72 -23.59 4.96 -16.79
N LEU A 73 -23.06 6.16 -16.53
CA LEU A 73 -22.04 6.41 -15.52
C LEU A 73 -22.74 6.58 -14.16
N ARG A 74 -22.84 5.49 -13.40
CA ARG A 74 -23.19 5.48 -11.98
C ARG A 74 -21.95 5.27 -11.13
#